data_AF-A0A180FBV7-F1
#
_entry.id   AF-A0A180FBV7-F1
#
_cell.length_a   1.000
_cell.length_b   1.000
_cell.length_c   1.000
_cell.angle_alpha   90.00
_cell.angle_beta   90.00
_cell.angle_gamma   90.00
#
_symmetry.space_group_name_H-M   'P 1'
#
loop_
_entity.id
_entity.type
_entity.pdbx_description
1 polymer ?
#
loop_
_entity_poly.entity_id
_entity_poly.type
_entity_poly.pdbx_seq_one_letter_code
_entity_poly.pdbx_strand_id
1 'polypeptide(L)'
;MWGLRKGDPMKSSYVCPLVKIKKVTQGIDISKDSFHVCLKEQADDGRVKIKRSRSFPNDYEGFKGFPDWSLKGLPQGMSLKFVMEATGCYHEDLAWFLHDNGQEVCVVLANRIRHYAKSLNVKNQD
;
A
#
# COMPACT_ATOMS: atom_id res chain seq x y z
N MET A 1 -24.40 10.34 55.98
CA MET A 1 -24.70 8.97 55.54
C MET A 1 -25.67 9.06 54.36
N TRP A 2 -25.15 9.09 53.12
CA TRP A 2 -25.96 9.03 51.90
C TRP A 2 -25.37 7.92 51.03
N GLY A 3 -26.16 6.86 50.84
CA GLY A 3 -25.74 5.60 50.23
C GLY A 3 -25.56 5.71 48.73
N LEU A 4 -24.37 5.34 48.25
CA LEU A 4 -24.11 5.05 46.84
C LEU A 4 -24.86 3.76 46.46
N ARG A 5 -25.86 3.87 45.59
CA ARG A 5 -26.46 2.72 44.91
C ARG A 5 -25.46 2.20 43.89
N LYS A 6 -25.07 0.93 44.02
CA LYS A 6 -24.47 0.16 42.92
C LYS A 6 -25.54 0.01 41.83
N GLY A 7 -25.29 0.52 40.62
CA GLY A 7 -26.18 0.24 39.50
C GLY A 7 -26.23 1.22 38.34
N ASP A 8 -25.43 2.29 38.32
CA ASP A 8 -25.39 3.14 37.12
C ASP A 8 -24.60 2.41 36.01
N PRO A 9 -25.21 2.10 34.86
CA PRO A 9 -24.46 1.54 33.75
C PRO A 9 -23.44 2.57 33.30
N MET A 10 -22.17 2.18 33.41
CA MET A 10 -21.03 2.85 32.81
C MET A 10 -21.39 3.17 31.37
N LYS A 11 -21.64 4.45 31.08
CA LYS A 11 -21.95 4.93 29.72
C LYS A 11 -20.84 4.39 28.81
N SER A 12 -21.21 3.44 27.97
CA SER A 12 -20.32 2.74 27.05
C SER A 12 -19.48 3.78 26.33
N SER A 13 -18.23 3.81 26.75
CA SER A 13 -17.08 4.47 26.17
C SER A 13 -17.21 4.63 24.65
N TYR A 14 -16.91 5.84 24.18
CA TYR A 14 -16.50 6.19 22.83
C TYR A 14 -16.16 4.95 21.99
N VAL A 15 -17.12 4.45 21.22
CA VAL A 15 -16.83 3.48 20.18
C VAL A 15 -16.10 4.30 19.12
N CYS A 16 -14.78 4.40 19.22
CA CYS A 16 -13.96 4.79 18.09
C CYS A 16 -14.42 3.90 16.94
N PRO A 17 -14.97 4.44 15.85
CA PRO A 17 -15.36 3.60 14.73
C PRO A 17 -14.13 2.79 14.37
N LEU A 18 -14.23 1.46 14.40
CA LEU A 18 -13.19 0.59 13.88
C LEU A 18 -13.05 0.97 12.42
N VAL A 19 -12.07 1.82 12.12
CA VAL A 19 -11.82 2.32 10.78
C VAL A 19 -11.43 1.10 9.95
N LYS A 20 -12.37 0.62 9.13
CA LYS A 20 -12.15 -0.54 8.28
C LYS A 20 -11.20 -0.14 7.16
N ILE A 21 -10.34 -1.09 6.78
CA ILE A 21 -9.45 -0.93 5.64
C ILE A 21 -10.26 -1.23 4.38
N LYS A 22 -10.31 -0.25 3.47
CA LYS A 22 -11.02 -0.33 2.19
C LYS A 22 -10.15 -0.91 1.08
N LYS A 23 -8.88 -0.52 1.06
CA LYS A 23 -7.95 -0.83 -0.03
C LYS A 23 -6.55 -1.02 0.50
N VAL A 24 -5.82 -1.97 -0.07
CA VAL A 24 -4.38 -2.13 0.16
C VAL A 24 -3.65 -2.11 -1.17
N THR A 25 -2.51 -1.44 -1.20
CA THR A 25 -1.71 -1.28 -2.42
C THR A 25 -0.24 -1.40 -2.08
N GLN A 26 0.50 -2.14 -2.90
CA GLN A 26 1.93 -2.30 -2.82
C GLN A 26 2.59 -1.40 -3.87
N GLY A 27 3.12 -0.25 -3.45
CA GLY A 27 3.96 0.57 -4.32
C GLY A 27 5.36 -0.04 -4.45
N ILE A 28 5.92 0.01 -5.65
CA ILE A 28 7.26 -0.51 -5.99
C ILE A 28 8.00 0.57 -6.78
N ASP A 29 9.15 0.97 -6.27
CA ASP A 29 10.14 1.80 -6.95
C ASP A 29 11.36 0.91 -7.25
N ILE A 30 11.70 0.73 -8.52
CA ILE A 30 12.66 -0.28 -8.96
C ILE A 30 13.86 0.36 -9.66
N SER A 31 15.04 -0.05 -9.20
CA SER A 31 16.33 0.26 -9.76
C SER A 31 16.95 -1.01 -10.36
N LYS A 32 18.13 -0.86 -10.99
CA LYS A 32 18.84 -1.99 -11.58
C LYS A 32 19.11 -3.12 -10.58
N ASP A 33 19.63 -2.78 -9.40
CA ASP A 33 20.16 -3.76 -8.45
C ASP A 33 19.18 -4.08 -7.31
N SER A 34 18.17 -3.24 -7.09
CA SER A 34 17.22 -3.41 -6.00
C SER A 34 15.89 -2.72 -6.28
N PHE A 35 14.84 -3.13 -5.57
CA PHE A 35 13.56 -2.45 -5.59
C PHE A 35 13.07 -2.16 -4.17
N HIS A 36 12.59 -0.94 -3.97
CA HIS A 36 11.99 -0.48 -2.72
C HIS A 36 10.48 -0.63 -2.79
N VAL A 37 9.90 -1.22 -1.75
CA VAL A 37 8.48 -1.54 -1.69
C VAL A 37 7.81 -0.87 -0.50
N CYS A 38 6.61 -0.34 -0.72
CA CYS A 38 5.82 0.36 0.29
C CYS A 38 4.36 -0.14 0.29
N LEU A 39 3.98 -0.84 1.37
CA LEU A 39 2.62 -1.34 1.56
C LEU A 39 1.77 -0.25 2.21
N LYS A 40 0.75 0.21 1.48
CA LYS A 40 -0.17 1.26 1.91
C LYS A 40 -1.55 0.67 2.16
N GLU A 41 -2.16 1.04 3.28
CA GLU A 41 -3.55 0.74 3.57
C GLU A 41 -4.35 2.05 3.52
N GLN A 42 -5.51 2.01 2.86
CA GLN A 42 -6.46 3.09 2.84
C GLN A 42 -7.70 2.69 3.64
N ALA A 43 -8.04 3.52 4.60
CA ALA A 43 -9.23 3.42 5.42
C ALA A 43 -10.50 3.87 4.67
N ASP A 44 -11.67 3.48 5.19
CA ASP A 44 -12.98 3.93 4.70
C ASP A 44 -13.17 5.46 4.78
N ASP A 45 -12.52 6.11 5.75
CA ASP A 45 -12.52 7.57 5.92
C ASP A 45 -11.56 8.30 4.94
N GLY A 46 -10.93 7.55 4.03
CA GLY A 46 -10.00 8.05 3.03
C GLY A 46 -8.56 8.19 3.52
N ARG A 47 -8.27 8.03 4.82
CA ARG A 47 -6.91 8.14 5.35
C ARG A 47 -6.03 7.03 4.79
N VAL A 48 -4.86 7.42 4.28
CA VAL A 48 -3.84 6.50 3.77
C VAL A 48 -2.70 6.43 4.78
N LYS A 49 -2.30 5.22 5.15
CA LYS A 49 -1.15 4.97 6.02
C LYS A 49 -0.18 4.02 5.34
N ILE A 50 1.12 4.24 5.56
CA ILE A 50 2.16 3.28 5.23
C ILE A 50 2.19 2.25 6.36
N LYS A 51 1.92 0.98 6.05
CA LYS A 51 1.95 -0.11 7.02
C LYS A 51 3.37 -0.65 7.22
N ARG A 52 4.10 -0.80 6.12
CA ARG A 52 5.49 -1.25 6.13
C ARG A 52 6.17 -0.93 4.80
N SER A 53 7.48 -0.77 4.85
CA SER A 53 8.34 -0.69 3.67
C SER A 53 9.57 -1.58 3.85
N ARG A 54 10.16 -2.01 2.75
CA ARG A 54 11.38 -2.83 2.71
C ARG A 54 12.03 -2.68 1.33
N SER A 55 13.34 -2.94 1.25
CA SER A 55 14.02 -3.13 -0.03
C SER A 55 14.37 -4.60 -0.24
N PHE A 56 14.30 -5.02 -1.50
CA PHE A 56 14.68 -6.35 -1.97
C PHE A 56 15.72 -6.21 -3.09
N PRO A 57 16.63 -7.19 -3.25
CA PRO A 57 17.48 -7.23 -4.43
C PRO A 57 16.64 -7.46 -5.69
N ASN A 58 17.05 -6.88 -6.82
CA ASN A 58 16.39 -7.08 -8.11
C ASN A 58 16.89 -8.37 -8.77
N ASP A 59 16.64 -9.49 -8.10
CA ASP A 59 17.02 -10.82 -8.52
C ASP A 59 15.94 -11.84 -8.11
N TYR A 60 16.16 -13.10 -8.51
CA TYR A 60 15.22 -14.18 -8.23
C TYR A 60 15.00 -14.45 -6.73
N GLU A 61 15.99 -14.21 -5.87
CA GLU A 61 15.83 -14.38 -4.42
C GLU A 61 14.95 -13.27 -3.83
N GLY A 62 15.15 -12.03 -4.30
CA GLY A 62 14.27 -10.91 -3.98
C GLY A 62 12.83 -11.16 -4.42
N PHE A 63 12.65 -11.72 -5.62
CA PHE A 63 11.33 -12.01 -6.18
C PHE A 63 10.58 -13.07 -5.38
N LYS A 64 11.24 -14.16 -4.96
CA LYS A 64 10.61 -15.19 -4.13
C LYS A 64 10.16 -14.66 -2.78
N GLY A 65 10.99 -13.88 -2.10
CA GLY A 65 10.69 -13.38 -0.76
C GLY A 65 9.65 -12.24 -0.73
N PHE A 66 9.44 -11.58 -1.86
CA PHE A 66 8.63 -10.37 -1.94
C PHE A 66 7.11 -10.61 -1.80
N PRO A 67 6.45 -11.50 -2.57
CA PRO A 67 5.02 -11.76 -2.44
C PRO A 67 4.63 -12.21 -1.04
N ASP A 68 5.39 -13.13 -0.45
CA ASP A 68 5.16 -13.63 0.91
C ASP A 68 5.22 -12.50 1.94
N TRP A 69 6.23 -11.62 1.80
CA TRP A 69 6.34 -10.44 2.65
C TRP A 69 5.17 -9.48 2.44
N SER A 70 4.68 -9.30 1.21
CA SER A 70 3.57 -8.41 0.87
C SER A 70 2.22 -8.92 1.41
N LEU A 71 1.94 -10.21 1.28
CA LEU A 71 0.67 -10.83 1.67
C LEU A 71 0.55 -11.08 3.19
N LYS A 72 1.67 -11.12 3.92
CA LYS A 72 1.69 -11.40 5.36
C LYS A 72 0.83 -10.41 6.17
N GLY A 73 -0.23 -10.90 6.81
CA GLY A 73 -1.08 -10.10 7.69
C GLY A 73 -1.99 -9.10 6.96
N LEU A 74 -2.34 -9.39 5.69
CA LEU A 74 -3.44 -8.73 5.02
C LEU A 74 -4.79 -9.19 5.60
N PRO A 75 -5.79 -8.30 5.68
CA PRO A 75 -7.16 -8.69 6.03
C PRO A 75 -7.70 -9.75 5.07
N GLN A 76 -8.43 -10.73 5.59
CA GLN A 76 -9.05 -11.78 4.78
C GLN A 76 -10.02 -11.19 3.76
N GLY A 77 -9.98 -11.70 2.51
CA GLY A 77 -10.86 -11.28 1.43
C GLY A 77 -10.45 -9.99 0.72
N MET A 78 -9.28 -9.43 1.03
CA MET A 78 -8.77 -8.23 0.37
C MET A 78 -7.77 -8.55 -0.74
N SER A 79 -7.99 -7.99 -1.94
CA SER A 79 -7.05 -8.08 -3.05
C SER A 79 -5.90 -7.07 -2.90
N LEU A 80 -4.67 -7.51 -3.07
CA LEU A 80 -3.49 -6.65 -3.12
C LEU A 80 -3.16 -6.28 -4.56
N LYS A 81 -3.05 -4.98 -4.86
CA LYS A 81 -2.55 -4.50 -6.16
C LYS A 81 -1.08 -4.09 -6.04
N PHE A 82 -0.25 -4.60 -6.94
CA PHE A 82 1.15 -4.22 -7.08
C PHE A 82 1.26 -3.11 -8.12
N VAL A 83 1.77 -1.95 -7.71
CA VAL A 83 1.90 -0.76 -8.57
C VAL A 83 3.37 -0.43 -8.67
N MET A 84 3.92 -0.48 -9.88
CA MET A 84 5.33 -0.23 -10.14
C MET A 84 5.53 1.01 -11.01
N GLU A 85 6.46 1.87 -10.59
CA GLU A 85 6.88 3.02 -11.39
C GLU A 85 8.00 2.60 -12.35
N ALA A 86 7.73 2.70 -13.65
CA ALA A 86 8.64 2.32 -14.72
C ALA A 86 9.53 3.51 -15.12
N THR A 87 10.83 3.40 -14.83
CA THR A 87 11.87 4.37 -15.20
C THR A 87 12.86 3.80 -16.25
N GLY A 88 12.66 2.55 -16.68
CA GLY A 88 13.49 1.78 -17.63
C GLY A 88 12.96 0.34 -17.75
N CYS A 89 13.74 -0.61 -18.29
CA CYS A 89 13.32 -2.02 -18.43
C CYS A 89 13.46 -2.88 -17.15
N TYR A 90 14.05 -2.34 -16.08
CA TYR A 90 14.35 -3.10 -14.86
C TYR A 90 13.13 -3.66 -14.13
N HIS A 91 11.91 -3.17 -14.44
CA HIS A 91 10.67 -3.65 -13.84
C HIS A 91 10.10 -4.92 -14.50
N GLU A 92 10.57 -5.28 -15.69
CA GLU A 92 9.92 -6.29 -16.53
C GLU A 92 9.92 -7.67 -15.87
N ASP A 93 11.08 -8.12 -15.38
CA ASP A 93 11.21 -9.44 -14.75
C ASP A 93 10.32 -9.58 -13.51
N LEU A 94 10.28 -8.54 -12.67
CA LEU A 94 9.41 -8.52 -11.49
C LEU A 94 7.92 -8.49 -11.87
N ALA A 95 7.56 -7.76 -12.93
CA ALA A 95 6.19 -7.69 -13.42
C ALA A 95 5.70 -9.05 -13.91
N TRP A 96 6.52 -9.73 -14.73
CA TRP A 96 6.23 -11.07 -15.22
C TRP A 96 6.15 -12.07 -14.08
N PHE A 97 7.12 -12.07 -13.16
CA PHE A 97 7.12 -12.94 -12.01
C PHE A 97 5.83 -12.82 -11.18
N LEU A 98 5.37 -11.60 -10.90
CA LEU A 98 4.14 -11.36 -10.14
C LEU A 98 2.90 -11.80 -10.92
N HIS A 99 2.85 -11.48 -12.22
CA HIS A 99 1.73 -11.84 -13.09
C HIS A 99 1.56 -13.36 -13.20
N ASP A 100 2.67 -14.09 -13.41
CA ASP A 100 2.67 -15.54 -13.53
C ASP A 100 2.30 -16.25 -12.21
N ASN A 101 2.52 -15.57 -11.08
CA ASN A 101 2.04 -15.99 -9.75
C ASN A 101 0.61 -15.50 -9.43
N GLY A 102 -0.15 -15.07 -10.45
CA GLY A 102 -1.57 -14.71 -10.33
C GLY A 102 -1.83 -13.40 -9.57
N GLN A 103 -0.82 -12.53 -9.42
CA GLN A 103 -0.97 -11.25 -8.73
C GLN A 103 -1.48 -10.15 -9.68
N GLU A 104 -2.24 -9.20 -9.14
CA GLU A 104 -2.69 -8.03 -9.91
C GLU A 104 -1.58 -6.97 -9.98
N VAL A 105 -1.02 -6.75 -11.18
CA VAL A 105 0.12 -5.86 -11.42
C VAL A 105 -0.28 -4.67 -12.30
N CYS A 106 0.17 -3.47 -11.93
CA CYS A 106 -0.03 -2.23 -12.66
C CYS A 106 1.33 -1.55 -12.88
N VAL A 107 1.77 -1.47 -14.13
CA VAL A 107 2.98 -0.73 -14.53
C VAL A 107 2.60 0.69 -14.92
N VAL A 108 3.20 1.68 -14.26
CA VAL A 108 2.95 3.10 -14.52
C VAL A 108 4.22 3.75 -15.04
N LEU A 109 4.17 4.28 -16.27
CA LEU A 109 5.30 5.01 -16.86
C LEU A 109 5.56 6.31 -16.09
N ALA A 110 6.76 6.47 -15.53
CA ALA A 110 7.19 7.67 -14.80
C ALA A 110 7.03 8.94 -15.66
N ASN A 111 7.36 8.83 -16.95
CA ASN A 111 7.22 9.92 -17.93
C ASN A 111 5.76 10.40 -18.05
N ARG A 112 4.79 9.50 -17.96
CA ARG A 112 3.37 9.86 -18.12
C ARG A 112 2.85 10.64 -16.91
N ILE A 113 3.32 10.34 -15.70
CA ILE A 113 2.99 11.11 -14.49
C ILE A 113 3.56 12.52 -14.59
N ARG A 114 4.83 12.66 -14.99
CA ARG A 114 5.50 13.97 -15.09
C ARG A 114 4.93 14.82 -16.22
N HIS A 115 4.61 14.24 -17.38
CA HIS A 115 3.95 14.95 -18.47
C HIS A 115 2.50 15.31 -18.14
N TYR A 116 1.75 14.43 -17.47
CA TYR A 116 0.39 14.72 -17.02
C TYR A 116 0.37 15.85 -15.99
N ALA A 117 1.22 15.79 -14.95
CA ALA A 117 1.35 16.84 -13.95
C ALA A 117 1.77 18.19 -14.56
N LYS A 118 2.68 18.19 -15.53
CA LYS A 118 3.06 19.40 -16.29
C LYS A 118 1.92 19.91 -17.18
N SER A 119 1.15 19.02 -17.82
CA SER A 119 0.01 19.39 -18.67
C SER A 119 -1.18 19.94 -17.88
N LEU A 120 -1.27 19.60 -16.59
CA LEU A 120 -2.32 20.07 -15.69
C LEU A 120 -2.10 21.50 -15.17
N ASN A 121 -0.95 22.13 -15.47
CA ASN A 121 -0.71 23.56 -15.22
C ASN A 121 -1.15 24.04 -13.83
N VAL A 122 -0.95 23.22 -12.78
CA VAL A 122 -1.19 23.63 -11.40
C VAL A 122 -0.12 24.66 -11.07
N LYS A 123 -0.47 25.93 -11.27
CA LYS A 123 0.29 27.07 -10.73
C LYS A 123 0.30 26.89 -9.21
N ASN A 124 1.41 26.39 -8.68
CA ASN A 124 1.74 26.64 -7.29
C ASN A 124 2.03 28.16 -7.23
N GLN A 125 1.15 28.93 -6.60
CA GLN A 125 1.52 30.26 -6.14
C GLN A 125 2.57 30.10 -5.05
N ASP A 126 3.60 30.93 -5.16
CA ASP A 126 4.78 31.02 -4.30
C ASP A 126 4.45 31.29 -2.82
#